data_AF-A0A4Y1WSX7-F1
#
_entry.id   AF-A0A4Y1WSX7-F1
#
_cell.length_a   1.000
_cell.length_b   1.000
_cell.length_c   1.000
_cell.angle_alpha   90.00
_cell.angle_beta   90.00
_cell.angle_gamma   90.00
#
_symmetry.space_group_name_H-M   'P 1'
#
loop_
_entity.id
_entity.type
_entity.pdbx_description
1 polymer ?
#
loop_
_entity_poly.entity_id
_entity_poly.type
_entity_poly.pdbx_seq_one_letter_code
_entity_poly.pdbx_strand_id
1 'polypeptide(L)'
;MKPVFFSAPERCVSRDDALVGRLVELWEASVRATHDFLSEEDIRGIRTYVPDALRSIADLRIVRDAEEVPVAFMGCDGRRLEMLFVDPACRGAGVGTVLVREAFAAGVTEVVVNEQNPSARGFYEHVGFAVCGRSERDEQGGPFPILYMKLNDNNKPNMEKAIAKDLLSIGAVFLRPEQPFTWASGIKSPIYCDNRLTLTAPEVRKHVEAGLAEIVRTKFPEAEVLMGTSTAGIAHAAITATILDLPMGYVRSGAKDHGRGNRIEGRLEKGQKVVVIEDLISTAGSCIEVVEALREAGAEVLGVASIFTYGMQKGLDRLAAAGVVNYSLSNLDVLAEVAAEEGYIRPEDKARLIAFRNNPSDESWINK
;
A
#
# COMPACT_ATOMS: atom_id res chain seq x y z
N MET A 1 -10.75 -16.38 17.11
CA MET A 1 -11.45 -15.08 17.03
C MET A 1 -12.32 -15.12 15.78
N LYS A 2 -13.64 -14.87 15.86
CA LYS A 2 -14.45 -14.73 14.64
C LYS A 2 -13.91 -13.51 13.86
N PRO A 3 -13.77 -13.58 12.52
CA PRO A 3 -13.45 -12.40 11.75
C PRO A 3 -14.55 -11.35 11.99
N VAL A 4 -14.17 -10.19 12.50
CA VAL A 4 -15.07 -9.04 12.57
C VAL A 4 -15.15 -8.48 11.15
N PHE A 5 -16.31 -8.59 10.52
CA PHE A 5 -16.54 -8.06 9.19
C PHE A 5 -16.94 -6.59 9.31
N PHE A 6 -16.22 -5.75 8.58
CA PHE A 6 -16.54 -4.33 8.41
C PHE A 6 -16.74 -4.05 6.93
N SER A 7 -17.60 -3.09 6.60
CA SER A 7 -17.73 -2.58 5.24
C SER A 7 -16.44 -1.86 4.81
N ALA A 8 -16.25 -1.68 3.50
CA ALA A 8 -15.26 -0.73 3.02
C ALA A 8 -15.67 0.69 3.43
N PRO A 9 -14.74 1.66 3.57
CA PRO A 9 -15.12 3.03 3.83
C PRO A 9 -15.99 3.60 2.71
N GLU A 10 -17.18 4.07 3.08
CA GLU A 10 -18.18 4.58 2.15
C GLU A 10 -18.35 6.08 2.32
N ARG A 11 -18.35 6.81 1.21
CA ARG A 11 -18.63 8.25 1.22
C ARG A 11 -20.11 8.52 1.50
N CYS A 12 -20.39 9.34 2.50
CA CYS A 12 -21.75 9.74 2.85
C CYS A 12 -22.27 10.81 1.87
N VAL A 13 -23.11 10.37 0.94
CA VAL A 13 -23.80 11.25 -0.02
C VAL A 13 -25.03 11.94 0.61
N SER A 14 -25.72 11.25 1.53
CA SER A 14 -26.82 11.80 2.33
C SER A 14 -26.42 11.82 3.80
N ARG A 15 -26.76 12.91 4.49
CA ARG A 15 -26.45 13.14 5.92
C ARG A 15 -27.71 13.54 6.67
N ASP A 16 -28.68 12.63 6.67
CA ASP A 16 -29.93 12.82 7.39
C ASP A 16 -29.73 12.85 8.91
N ASP A 17 -30.76 13.30 9.63
CA ASP A 17 -30.69 13.46 11.08
C ASP A 17 -30.49 12.14 11.82
N ALA A 18 -30.93 11.01 11.25
CA ALA A 18 -30.74 9.69 11.83
C ALA A 18 -29.27 9.28 11.79
N LEU A 19 -28.61 9.38 10.62
CA LEU A 19 -27.19 9.10 10.48
C LEU A 19 -26.35 10.05 11.34
N VAL A 20 -26.63 11.36 11.27
CA VAL A 20 -25.90 12.35 12.06
C VAL A 20 -26.03 12.05 13.55
N GLY A 21 -27.24 11.72 14.04
CA GLY A 21 -27.45 11.31 15.42
C GLY A 21 -26.60 10.12 15.84
N ARG A 22 -26.52 9.08 14.99
CA ARG A 22 -25.68 7.89 15.25
C ARG A 22 -24.19 8.21 15.26
N LEU A 23 -23.72 9.08 14.36
CA LEU A 23 -22.31 9.49 14.35
C LEU A 23 -21.95 10.36 15.55
N VAL A 24 -22.90 11.17 16.05
CA VAL A 24 -22.74 11.94 17.30
C VAL A 24 -22.63 11.00 18.52
N GLU A 25 -23.43 9.94 18.58
CA GLU A 25 -23.32 8.92 19.63
C GLU A 25 -21.96 8.19 19.58
N LEU A 26 -21.51 7.80 18.38
CA LEU A 26 -20.21 7.18 18.18
C LEU A 26 -19.07 8.10 18.58
N TRP A 27 -19.12 9.36 18.14
CA TRP A 27 -18.17 10.40 18.52
C TRP A 27 -18.06 10.50 20.04
N GLU A 28 -19.19 10.62 20.74
CA GLU A 28 -19.22 10.75 22.20
C GLU A 28 -18.62 9.51 22.88
N ALA A 29 -19.00 8.30 22.43
CA ALA A 29 -18.46 7.06 22.97
C ALA A 29 -16.92 6.97 22.78
N SER A 30 -16.42 7.34 21.60
CA SER A 30 -14.99 7.36 21.32
C SER A 30 -14.26 8.41 22.17
N VAL A 31 -14.81 9.61 22.28
CA VAL A 31 -14.25 10.71 23.08
C VAL A 31 -14.14 10.32 24.54
N ARG A 32 -15.22 9.81 25.16
CA ARG A 32 -15.23 9.32 26.54
C ARG A 32 -14.19 8.23 26.80
N ALA A 33 -13.86 7.45 25.78
CA ALA A 33 -12.87 6.38 25.86
C ALA A 33 -11.43 6.80 25.51
N THR A 34 -11.16 8.04 25.10
CA THR A 34 -9.79 8.50 24.72
C THR A 34 -9.38 9.88 25.23
N HIS A 35 -10.34 10.71 25.61
CA HIS A 35 -10.11 12.10 25.99
C HIS A 35 -10.41 12.26 27.48
N ASP A 36 -9.66 11.52 28.30
CA ASP A 36 -9.74 11.55 29.77
C ASP A 36 -9.49 12.94 30.37
N PHE A 37 -8.85 13.82 29.61
CA PHE A 37 -8.61 15.23 29.93
C PHE A 37 -9.82 16.15 29.72
N LEU A 38 -10.91 15.69 29.08
CA LEU A 38 -12.13 16.46 28.92
C LEU A 38 -13.11 16.17 30.07
N SER A 39 -13.71 17.22 30.64
CA SER A 39 -14.78 17.07 31.61
C SER A 39 -16.12 16.76 30.93
N GLU A 40 -17.12 16.33 31.71
CA GLU A 40 -18.50 16.16 31.23
C GLU A 40 -19.13 17.45 30.68
N GLU A 41 -18.70 18.60 31.20
CA GLU A 41 -19.16 19.90 30.72
C GLU A 41 -18.53 20.22 29.37
N ASP A 42 -17.23 19.93 29.20
CA ASP A 42 -16.54 20.09 27.92
C ASP A 42 -17.17 19.20 26.84
N ILE A 43 -17.40 17.91 27.15
CA ILE A 43 -18.03 16.97 26.21
C ILE A 43 -19.42 17.46 25.81
N ARG A 44 -20.22 17.95 26.77
CA ARG A 44 -21.55 18.52 26.48
C ARG A 44 -21.45 19.77 25.61
N GLY A 45 -20.48 20.64 25.86
CA GLY A 45 -20.21 21.83 25.06
C GLY A 45 -19.85 21.46 23.63
N ILE A 46 -18.90 20.55 23.44
CA ILE A 46 -18.44 20.09 22.13
C ILE A 46 -19.59 19.44 21.35
N ARG A 47 -20.39 18.59 22.02
CA ARG A 47 -21.54 17.89 21.42
C ARG A 47 -22.51 18.84 20.71
N THR A 48 -22.63 20.10 21.14
CA THR A 48 -23.59 21.06 20.56
C THR A 48 -23.31 21.37 19.09
N TYR A 49 -22.05 21.35 18.66
CA TYR A 49 -21.66 21.72 17.29
C TYR A 49 -21.22 20.53 16.42
N VAL A 50 -21.01 19.34 17.01
CA VAL A 50 -20.67 18.12 16.26
C VAL A 50 -21.67 17.80 15.13
N PRO A 51 -23.00 17.93 15.31
CA PRO A 51 -23.95 17.70 14.22
C PRO A 51 -23.70 18.60 13.00
N ASP A 52 -23.39 19.87 13.23
CA ASP A 52 -23.15 20.82 12.15
C ASP A 52 -21.81 20.57 11.47
N ALA A 53 -20.77 20.20 12.23
CA ALA A 53 -19.48 19.78 11.68
C ALA A 53 -19.62 18.53 10.79
N LEU A 54 -20.41 17.54 11.21
CA LEU A 54 -20.70 16.35 10.41
C LEU A 54 -21.47 16.68 9.13
N ARG A 55 -22.37 17.67 9.15
CA ARG A 55 -23.11 18.10 7.96
C ARG A 55 -22.26 18.94 7.01
N SER A 56 -21.30 19.71 7.50
CA SER A 56 -20.53 20.66 6.69
C SER A 56 -19.23 20.10 6.13
N ILE A 57 -18.63 19.06 6.75
CA ILE A 57 -17.33 18.53 6.33
C ILE A 57 -17.34 18.07 4.85
N ALA A 58 -16.31 18.40 4.08
CA ALA A 58 -16.34 18.22 2.62
C ALA A 58 -16.42 16.75 2.17
N ASP A 59 -15.63 15.87 2.80
CA ASP A 59 -15.67 14.43 2.57
C ASP A 59 -15.89 13.68 3.89
N LEU A 60 -17.13 13.21 4.12
CA LEU A 60 -17.47 12.36 5.25
C LEU A 60 -17.52 10.90 4.77
N ARG A 61 -16.80 10.02 5.44
CA ARG A 61 -16.79 8.58 5.18
C ARG A 61 -17.10 7.78 6.43
N ILE A 62 -17.82 6.68 6.27
CA ILE A 62 -18.22 5.79 7.37
C ILE A 62 -17.80 4.35 7.08
N VAL A 63 -17.58 3.59 8.14
CA VAL A 63 -17.45 2.13 8.10
C VAL A 63 -18.56 1.53 8.94
N ARG A 64 -19.21 0.50 8.43
CA ARG A 64 -20.30 -0.22 9.10
C ARG A 64 -19.86 -1.62 9.51
N ASP A 65 -20.49 -2.16 10.54
CA ASP A 65 -20.38 -3.58 10.88
C ASP A 65 -21.32 -4.45 10.03
N ALA A 66 -21.37 -5.75 10.32
CA ALA A 66 -22.23 -6.70 9.62
C ALA A 66 -23.74 -6.48 9.83
N GLU A 67 -24.13 -5.63 10.78
CA GLU A 67 -25.52 -5.24 11.05
C GLU A 67 -25.86 -3.87 10.43
N GLU A 68 -24.99 -3.37 9.54
CA GLU A 68 -25.10 -2.07 8.88
C GLU A 68 -25.03 -0.87 9.86
N VAL A 69 -24.50 -1.07 11.06
CA VAL A 69 -24.35 -0.02 12.06
C VAL A 69 -23.02 0.71 11.86
N PRO A 70 -22.98 2.06 11.80
CA PRO A 70 -21.72 2.80 11.76
C PRO A 70 -20.86 2.50 13.01
N VAL A 71 -19.62 2.06 12.79
CA VAL A 71 -18.64 1.73 13.84
C VAL A 71 -17.35 2.55 13.74
N ALA A 72 -17.17 3.28 12.65
CA ALA A 72 -16.18 4.35 12.57
C ALA A 72 -16.59 5.39 11.52
N PHE A 73 -16.06 6.60 11.65
CA PHE A 73 -16.17 7.61 10.62
C PHE A 73 -14.92 8.48 10.53
N MET A 74 -14.76 9.10 9.37
CA MET A 74 -13.70 10.02 9.03
C MET A 74 -14.27 11.22 8.29
N GLY A 75 -13.74 12.40 8.56
CA GLY A 75 -14.06 13.62 7.83
C GLY A 75 -12.80 14.33 7.37
N CYS A 76 -12.74 14.65 6.08
CA CYS A 76 -11.63 15.34 5.45
C CYS A 76 -12.09 16.66 4.83
N ASP A 77 -11.25 17.68 4.92
CA ASP A 77 -11.37 18.94 4.18
C ASP A 77 -10.08 19.22 3.41
N GLY A 78 -10.16 19.16 2.08
CA GLY A 78 -9.00 19.25 1.19
C GLY A 78 -7.91 18.23 1.55
N ARG A 79 -6.78 18.72 2.06
CA ARG A 79 -5.63 17.89 2.45
C ARG A 79 -5.59 17.55 3.94
N ARG A 80 -6.60 17.94 4.72
CA ARG A 80 -6.61 17.78 6.18
C ARG A 80 -7.62 16.73 6.60
N LEU A 81 -7.19 15.84 7.50
CA LEU A 81 -8.05 14.96 8.28
C LEU A 81 -8.54 15.75 9.49
N GLU A 82 -9.82 16.12 9.49
CA GLU A 82 -10.45 16.95 10.54
C GLU A 82 -11.06 16.11 11.66
N MET A 83 -11.51 14.91 11.33
CA MET A 83 -12.13 14.01 12.30
C MET A 83 -11.85 12.55 11.95
N LEU A 84 -11.54 11.74 12.96
CA LEU A 84 -11.44 10.30 12.87
C LEU A 84 -11.85 9.69 14.20
N PHE A 85 -12.97 8.98 14.21
CA PHE A 85 -13.50 8.35 15.42
C PHE A 85 -13.85 6.91 15.14
N VAL A 86 -13.47 6.03 16.07
CA VAL A 86 -13.69 4.58 16.00
C VAL A 86 -14.39 4.17 17.29
N ASP A 87 -15.46 3.39 17.16
CA ASP A 87 -16.16 2.80 18.28
C ASP A 87 -15.16 2.10 19.23
N PRO A 88 -15.20 2.34 20.56
CA PRO A 88 -14.28 1.73 21.50
C PRO A 88 -14.19 0.21 21.41
N ALA A 89 -15.29 -0.49 21.09
CA ALA A 89 -15.32 -1.95 20.94
C ALA A 89 -14.60 -2.44 19.66
N CYS A 90 -14.41 -1.56 18.68
CA CYS A 90 -13.75 -1.86 17.41
C CYS A 90 -12.28 -1.40 17.35
N ARG A 91 -11.74 -0.84 18.45
CA ARG A 91 -10.34 -0.42 18.50
C ARG A 91 -9.39 -1.61 18.39
N GLY A 92 -8.27 -1.40 17.70
CA GLY A 92 -7.30 -2.45 17.41
C GLY A 92 -7.74 -3.44 16.31
N ALA A 93 -8.95 -3.33 15.78
CA ALA A 93 -9.45 -4.19 14.69
C ALA A 93 -9.06 -3.70 13.28
N GLY A 94 -8.19 -2.68 13.18
CA GLY A 94 -7.68 -2.15 11.91
C GLY A 94 -8.58 -1.13 11.20
N VAL A 95 -9.79 -0.86 11.71
CA VAL A 95 -10.77 0.06 11.06
C VAL A 95 -10.20 1.48 10.86
N GLY A 96 -9.55 2.03 11.88
CA GLY A 96 -8.90 3.36 11.78
C GLY A 96 -7.81 3.41 10.71
N THR A 97 -7.00 2.35 10.59
CA THR A 97 -5.96 2.24 9.57
C THR A 97 -6.56 2.22 8.16
N VAL A 98 -7.68 1.52 7.96
CA VAL A 98 -8.38 1.48 6.67
C VAL A 98 -8.90 2.87 6.29
N LEU A 99 -9.51 3.60 7.23
CA LEU A 99 -9.97 4.98 6.99
C LEU A 99 -8.82 5.93 6.64
N VAL A 100 -7.69 5.87 7.36
CA VAL A 100 -6.53 6.71 7.05
C VAL A 100 -5.91 6.38 5.69
N ARG A 101 -5.87 5.10 5.29
CA ARG A 101 -5.43 4.72 3.94
C ARG A 101 -6.30 5.35 2.86
N GLU A 102 -7.62 5.35 3.05
CA GLU A 102 -8.54 6.07 2.16
C GLU A 102 -8.31 7.58 2.17
N ALA A 103 -7.99 8.16 3.33
CA ALA A 103 -7.63 9.59 3.44
C ALA A 103 -6.40 9.91 2.58
N PHE A 104 -5.36 9.06 2.63
CA PHE A 104 -4.16 9.22 1.81
C PHE A 104 -4.48 9.14 0.32
N ALA A 105 -5.31 8.17 -0.09
CA ALA A 105 -5.76 8.06 -1.48
C ALA A 105 -6.55 9.30 -1.94
N ALA A 106 -7.24 9.98 -1.01
CA ALA A 106 -7.94 11.24 -1.25
C ALA A 106 -7.02 12.49 -1.20
N GLY A 107 -5.70 12.33 -0.97
CA GLY A 107 -4.73 13.42 -0.97
C GLY A 107 -4.54 14.10 0.40
N VAL A 108 -4.96 13.47 1.49
CA VAL A 108 -4.73 13.98 2.84
C VAL A 108 -3.26 13.89 3.22
N THR A 109 -2.71 15.01 3.71
CA THR A 109 -1.32 15.14 4.15
C THR A 109 -1.19 15.83 5.50
N GLU A 110 -2.29 16.27 6.11
CA GLU A 110 -2.31 17.02 7.36
C GLU A 110 -3.33 16.43 8.34
N VAL A 111 -3.02 16.46 9.63
CA VAL A 111 -3.96 16.11 10.71
C VAL A 111 -3.66 16.96 11.94
N VAL A 112 -4.71 17.24 12.72
CA VAL A 112 -4.61 17.88 14.02
C VAL A 112 -5.02 16.89 15.11
N VAL A 113 -4.28 16.84 16.20
CA VAL A 113 -4.59 15.97 17.34
C VAL A 113 -4.36 16.71 18.65
N ASN A 114 -5.20 16.48 19.66
CA ASN A 114 -4.94 17.01 21.00
C ASN A 114 -3.66 16.41 21.57
N GLU A 115 -2.79 17.26 22.13
CA GLU A 115 -1.52 16.85 22.72
C GLU A 115 -1.72 15.85 23.86
N GLN A 116 -2.81 15.99 24.61
CA GLN A 116 -3.19 15.11 25.72
C GLN A 116 -3.74 13.74 25.28
N ASN A 117 -3.83 13.46 23.98
CA ASN A 117 -4.27 12.16 23.45
C ASN A 117 -3.06 11.38 22.87
N PRO A 118 -2.21 10.76 23.70
CA PRO A 118 -1.01 10.06 23.25
C PRO A 118 -1.34 8.84 22.40
N SER A 119 -2.52 8.23 22.57
CA SER A 119 -2.99 7.11 21.76
C SER A 119 -3.24 7.54 20.31
N ALA A 120 -4.01 8.61 20.10
CA ALA A 120 -4.25 9.15 18.76
C ALA A 120 -2.97 9.66 18.12
N ARG A 121 -2.11 10.36 18.88
CA ARG A 121 -0.79 10.79 18.42
C ARG A 121 0.05 9.60 17.95
N GLY A 122 0.19 8.55 18.77
CA GLY A 122 0.97 7.37 18.42
C GLY A 122 0.41 6.63 17.20
N PHE A 123 -0.91 6.59 17.06
CA PHE A 123 -1.56 6.08 15.84
C PHE A 123 -1.17 6.90 14.60
N TYR A 124 -1.23 8.24 14.67
CA TYR A 124 -0.84 9.10 13.55
C TYR A 124 0.66 9.01 13.22
N GLU A 125 1.53 8.92 14.23
CA GLU A 125 2.96 8.67 14.04
C GLU A 125 3.21 7.32 13.35
N HIS A 126 2.48 6.28 13.75
CA HIS A 126 2.58 4.94 13.16
C HIS A 126 2.14 4.89 11.69
N VAL A 127 1.10 5.62 11.32
CA VAL A 127 0.61 5.71 9.92
C VAL A 127 1.31 6.78 9.10
N GLY A 128 2.28 7.49 9.69
CA GLY A 128 3.31 8.24 8.98
C GLY A 128 3.28 9.76 9.08
N PHE A 129 2.44 10.31 9.94
CA PHE A 129 2.51 11.72 10.28
C PHE A 129 3.67 12.00 11.25
N ALA A 130 4.16 13.24 11.23
CA ALA A 130 5.10 13.74 12.22
C ALA A 130 4.62 15.11 12.71
N VAL A 131 4.85 15.39 14.00
CA VAL A 131 4.55 16.70 14.60
C VAL A 131 5.40 17.77 13.91
N CYS A 132 4.75 18.80 13.39
CA CYS A 132 5.39 19.94 12.71
C CYS A 132 5.04 21.29 13.33
N GLY A 133 4.11 21.32 14.29
CA GLY A 133 3.73 22.52 15.01
C GLY A 133 2.88 22.20 16.24
N ARG A 134 2.69 23.20 17.09
CA ARG A 134 1.88 23.12 18.31
C ARG A 134 1.19 24.46 18.57
N SER A 135 -0.05 24.42 19.03
CA SER A 135 -0.77 25.56 19.60
C SER A 135 -1.13 25.26 21.05
N GLU A 136 -1.05 26.25 21.94
CA GLU A 136 -1.46 26.12 23.34
C GLU A 136 -2.99 26.02 23.50
N ARG A 137 -3.74 26.47 22.49
CA ARG A 137 -5.20 26.48 22.46
C ARG A 137 -5.74 25.77 21.23
N ASP A 138 -6.93 25.21 21.36
CA ASP A 138 -7.68 24.64 20.23
C ASP A 138 -8.24 25.74 19.30
N GLU A 139 -8.94 25.32 18.25
CA GLU A 139 -9.55 26.23 17.26
C GLU A 139 -10.65 27.14 17.84
N GLN A 140 -11.20 26.79 19.01
CA GLN A 140 -12.22 27.54 19.72
C GLN A 140 -11.63 28.44 20.82
N GLY A 141 -10.29 28.44 20.98
CA GLY A 141 -9.59 29.19 22.01
C GLY A 141 -9.57 28.50 23.38
N GLY A 142 -10.07 27.27 23.48
CA GLY A 142 -10.09 26.45 24.68
C GLY A 142 -8.70 26.04 25.15
N PRO A 143 -8.53 25.67 26.44
CA PRO A 143 -7.24 25.33 27.04
C PRO A 143 -6.79 23.89 26.69
N PHE A 144 -7.00 23.45 25.45
CA PHE A 144 -6.66 22.11 24.98
C PHE A 144 -5.59 22.22 23.87
N PRO A 145 -4.29 22.09 24.22
CA PRO A 145 -3.22 22.16 23.25
C PRO A 145 -3.42 21.18 22.08
N ILE A 146 -3.13 21.67 20.88
CA ILE A 146 -3.23 20.87 19.64
C ILE A 146 -1.86 20.78 18.98
N LEU A 147 -1.57 19.58 18.47
CA LEU A 147 -0.41 19.29 17.64
C LEU A 147 -0.83 19.29 16.18
N TYR A 148 -0.12 20.08 15.38
CA TYR A 148 -0.22 20.02 13.92
C TYR A 148 0.74 18.96 13.43
N MET A 149 0.23 17.96 12.72
CA MET A 149 1.04 16.90 12.14
C MET A 149 0.92 16.91 10.62
N LYS A 150 2.05 16.72 9.95
CA LYS A 150 2.13 16.57 8.50
C LYS A 150 2.65 15.19 8.16
N LEU A 151 2.13 14.64 7.07
CA LEU A 151 2.68 13.43 6.50
C LEU A 151 4.16 13.70 6.21
N ASN A 152 5.02 13.01 6.94
CA ASN A 152 6.44 13.12 6.74
C ASN A 152 6.78 12.10 5.67
N ASP A 153 7.36 12.54 4.55
CA ASP A 153 7.77 11.62 3.49
C ASP A 153 8.74 10.53 4.00
N ASN A 154 9.45 10.79 5.11
CA ASN A 154 10.29 9.81 5.80
C ASN A 154 9.53 8.86 6.75
N ASN A 155 8.31 9.19 7.18
CA ASN A 155 7.47 8.36 8.06
C ASN A 155 6.26 7.74 7.36
N LYS A 156 5.92 8.11 6.11
CA LYS A 156 4.99 7.32 5.26
C LYS A 156 5.32 5.85 5.55
N PRO A 157 4.34 4.99 5.93
CA PRO A 157 4.61 3.57 6.13
C PRO A 157 5.34 3.15 4.88
N ASN A 158 6.64 2.90 5.00
CA ASN A 158 7.48 2.80 3.83
C ASN A 158 6.99 1.52 3.17
N MET A 159 6.18 1.67 2.11
CA MET A 159 5.52 0.55 1.45
C MET A 159 6.57 -0.50 1.09
N GLU A 160 7.78 -0.06 0.74
CA GLU A 160 8.92 -0.93 0.48
C GLU A 160 9.35 -1.72 1.71
N LYS A 161 9.46 -1.10 2.89
CA LYS A 161 9.78 -1.81 4.15
C LYS A 161 8.65 -2.73 4.60
N ALA A 162 7.39 -2.28 4.49
CA ALA A 162 6.23 -3.08 4.87
C ALA A 162 6.12 -4.34 4.01
N ILE A 163 6.24 -4.19 2.68
CA ILE A 163 6.23 -5.32 1.75
C ILE A 163 7.47 -6.21 1.96
N ALA A 164 8.65 -5.64 2.20
CA ALA A 164 9.82 -6.45 2.55
C ALA A 164 9.60 -7.31 3.80
N LYS A 165 9.01 -6.73 4.86
CA LYS A 165 8.66 -7.44 6.09
C LYS A 165 7.64 -8.54 5.83
N ASP A 166 6.60 -8.25 5.05
CA ASP A 166 5.59 -9.24 4.68
C ASP A 166 6.20 -10.42 3.92
N LEU A 167 7.04 -10.15 2.91
CA LEU A 167 7.71 -11.17 2.11
C LEU A 167 8.64 -12.06 2.94
N LEU A 168 9.40 -11.48 3.89
CA LEU A 168 10.24 -12.22 4.83
C LEU A 168 9.38 -13.06 5.80
N SER A 169 8.28 -12.51 6.31
CA SER A 169 7.45 -13.16 7.33
C SER A 169 6.79 -14.44 6.84
N ILE A 170 6.41 -14.52 5.56
CA ILE A 170 5.77 -15.69 4.95
C ILE A 170 6.76 -16.63 4.25
N GLY A 171 8.06 -16.32 4.28
CA GLY A 171 9.07 -17.07 3.55
C GLY A 171 8.94 -16.98 2.03
N ALA A 172 8.35 -15.91 1.51
CA ALA A 172 8.38 -15.61 0.07
C ALA A 172 9.79 -15.17 -0.35
N VAL A 173 10.57 -14.60 0.57
CA VAL A 173 11.99 -14.31 0.36
C VAL A 173 12.83 -14.96 1.45
N PHE A 174 13.89 -15.66 1.06
CA PHE A 174 14.90 -16.21 1.96
C PHE A 174 16.25 -15.58 1.69
N LEU A 175 16.99 -15.30 2.76
CA LEU A 175 18.37 -14.84 2.72
C LEU A 175 19.27 -15.89 3.36
N ARG A 176 20.30 -16.33 2.63
CA ARG A 176 21.33 -17.26 3.08
C ARG A 176 22.71 -16.83 2.59
N PRO A 177 23.21 -15.65 3.00
CA PRO A 177 24.52 -15.15 2.57
C PRO A 177 25.68 -16.09 2.98
N GLU A 178 25.53 -16.88 4.05
CA GLU A 178 26.54 -17.86 4.49
C GLU A 178 26.43 -19.21 3.79
N GLN A 179 25.25 -19.57 3.28
CA GLN A 179 24.97 -20.86 2.64
C GLN A 179 24.17 -20.62 1.35
N PRO A 180 24.81 -20.07 0.30
CA PRO A 180 24.12 -19.63 -0.90
C PRO A 180 23.30 -20.72 -1.58
N PHE A 181 22.17 -20.30 -2.13
CA PHE A 181 21.43 -21.07 -3.12
C PHE A 181 22.26 -21.21 -4.40
N THR A 182 21.96 -22.24 -5.19
CA THR A 182 22.46 -22.35 -6.57
C THR A 182 21.28 -22.21 -7.50
N TRP A 183 21.25 -21.13 -8.29
CA TRP A 183 20.22 -20.92 -9.30
C TRP A 183 20.40 -21.88 -10.48
N ALA A 184 19.36 -22.06 -11.29
CA ALA A 184 19.42 -22.93 -12.48
C ALA A 184 20.53 -22.53 -13.47
N SER A 185 20.96 -21.27 -13.46
CA SER A 185 22.10 -20.78 -14.25
C SER A 185 23.47 -21.21 -13.71
N GLY A 186 23.53 -21.85 -12.55
CA GLY A 186 24.76 -22.16 -11.81
C GLY A 186 25.23 -21.05 -10.87
N ILE A 187 24.62 -19.85 -10.93
CA ILE A 187 24.99 -18.70 -10.07
C ILE A 187 24.73 -19.02 -8.60
N LYS A 188 25.71 -18.73 -7.74
CA LYS A 188 25.53 -18.69 -6.28
C LYS A 188 24.79 -17.43 -5.88
N SER A 189 23.68 -17.59 -5.16
CA SER A 189 22.83 -16.47 -4.73
C SER A 189 22.63 -16.47 -3.22
N PRO A 190 22.79 -15.32 -2.53
CA PRO A 190 22.41 -15.16 -1.14
C PRO A 190 20.90 -15.07 -0.96
N ILE A 191 20.13 -14.95 -2.04
CA ILE A 191 18.68 -14.71 -2.01
C ILE A 191 17.91 -15.71 -2.89
N TYR A 192 16.76 -16.15 -2.37
CA TYR A 192 15.73 -16.85 -3.13
C TYR A 192 14.41 -16.11 -2.96
N CYS A 193 13.67 -15.92 -4.04
CA CYS A 193 12.39 -15.22 -4.05
C CYS A 193 11.34 -16.07 -4.78
N ASP A 194 10.20 -16.28 -4.13
CA ASP A 194 9.02 -16.93 -4.67
C ASP A 194 7.76 -16.16 -4.23
N ASN A 195 7.45 -15.09 -4.96
CA ASN A 195 6.32 -14.22 -4.66
C ASN A 195 4.97 -14.90 -4.88
N ARG A 196 4.90 -16.09 -5.50
CA ARG A 196 3.66 -16.86 -5.64
C ARG A 196 3.11 -17.28 -4.28
N LEU A 197 3.97 -17.40 -3.26
CA LEU A 197 3.55 -17.70 -1.89
C LEU A 197 2.66 -16.61 -1.28
N THR A 198 2.77 -15.36 -1.74
CA THR A 198 1.87 -14.27 -1.29
C THR A 198 0.39 -14.62 -1.51
N LEU A 199 0.06 -15.39 -2.55
CA LEU A 199 -1.31 -15.82 -2.84
C LEU A 199 -1.91 -16.72 -1.75
N THR A 200 -1.07 -17.38 -0.95
CA THR A 200 -1.46 -18.24 0.18
C THR A 200 -1.59 -17.49 1.51
N ALA A 201 -1.18 -16.22 1.56
CA ALA A 201 -1.19 -15.37 2.75
C ALA A 201 -2.15 -14.18 2.55
N PRO A 202 -3.44 -14.29 2.92
CA PRO A 202 -4.46 -13.29 2.57
C PRO A 202 -4.14 -11.85 3.00
N GLU A 203 -3.56 -11.64 4.18
CA GLU A 203 -3.20 -10.30 4.65
C GLU A 203 -2.04 -9.70 3.86
N VAL A 204 -0.98 -10.48 3.60
CA VAL A 204 0.13 -10.05 2.73
C VAL A 204 -0.36 -9.77 1.32
N ARG A 205 -1.22 -10.63 0.77
CA ARG A 205 -1.83 -10.40 -0.54
C ARG A 205 -2.59 -9.08 -0.56
N LYS A 206 -3.42 -8.77 0.44
CA LYS A 206 -4.13 -7.49 0.50
C LYS A 206 -3.16 -6.30 0.43
N HIS A 207 -2.03 -6.36 1.13
CA HIS A 207 -1.01 -5.31 1.08
C HIS A 207 -0.36 -5.20 -0.30
N VAL A 208 0.03 -6.33 -0.90
CA VAL A 208 0.63 -6.39 -2.24
C VAL A 208 -0.32 -5.79 -3.28
N GLU A 209 -1.56 -6.25 -3.36
CA GLU A 209 -2.48 -5.80 -4.42
C GLU A 209 -2.93 -4.34 -4.21
N ALA A 210 -3.13 -3.91 -2.96
CA ALA A 210 -3.40 -2.50 -2.66
C ALA A 210 -2.21 -1.61 -3.06
N GLY A 211 -0.99 -2.07 -2.82
CA GLY A 211 0.23 -1.38 -3.23
C GLY A 211 0.36 -1.30 -4.75
N LEU A 212 0.15 -2.42 -5.47
CA LEU A 212 0.20 -2.43 -6.94
C LEU A 212 -0.86 -1.50 -7.53
N ALA A 213 -2.08 -1.53 -6.98
CA ALA A 213 -3.16 -0.62 -7.38
C ALA A 213 -2.77 0.86 -7.15
N GLU A 214 -2.10 1.16 -6.05
CA GLU A 214 -1.61 2.51 -5.77
C GLU A 214 -0.50 2.96 -6.74
N ILE A 215 0.42 2.06 -7.11
CA ILE A 215 1.41 2.33 -8.16
C ILE A 215 0.71 2.69 -9.46
N VAL A 216 -0.25 1.86 -9.90
CA VAL A 216 -0.99 2.11 -11.14
C VAL A 216 -1.72 3.45 -11.07
N ARG A 217 -2.49 3.69 -10.01
CA ARG A 217 -3.27 4.91 -9.82
C ARG A 217 -2.42 6.18 -9.85
N THR A 218 -1.24 6.15 -9.23
CA THR A 218 -0.40 7.35 -9.04
C THR A 218 0.64 7.56 -10.13
N LYS A 219 1.20 6.48 -10.69
CA LYS A 219 2.26 6.54 -11.71
C LYS A 219 1.74 6.40 -13.12
N PHE A 220 0.58 5.74 -13.29
CA PHE A 220 -0.04 5.46 -14.57
C PHE A 220 -1.55 5.79 -14.54
N PRO A 221 -1.97 7.02 -14.19
CA PRO A 221 -3.38 7.38 -14.02
C PRO A 221 -4.22 7.24 -15.30
N GLU A 222 -3.57 7.13 -16.46
CA GLU A 222 -4.20 6.96 -17.77
C GLU A 222 -4.34 5.47 -18.18
N ALA A 223 -4.08 4.53 -17.27
CA ALA A 223 -4.20 3.10 -17.57
C ALA A 223 -5.65 2.71 -17.90
N GLU A 224 -5.82 1.97 -19.00
CA GLU A 224 -7.13 1.50 -19.49
C GLU A 224 -7.29 -0.02 -19.37
N VAL A 225 -6.20 -0.77 -19.21
CA VAL A 225 -6.20 -2.23 -19.04
C VAL A 225 -4.91 -2.68 -18.35
N LEU A 226 -5.03 -3.71 -17.49
CA LEU A 226 -3.87 -4.37 -16.89
C LEU A 226 -3.53 -5.67 -17.63
N MET A 227 -2.25 -5.90 -17.88
CA MET A 227 -1.76 -7.13 -18.51
C MET A 227 -0.78 -7.86 -17.60
N GLY A 228 -1.13 -9.07 -17.16
CA GLY A 228 -0.24 -9.89 -16.34
C GLY A 228 0.82 -10.62 -17.17
N THR A 229 2.04 -10.72 -16.65
CA THR A 229 3.06 -11.63 -17.21
C THR A 229 2.74 -13.07 -16.82
N SER A 230 2.69 -13.99 -17.80
CA SER A 230 2.49 -15.41 -17.50
C SER A 230 3.71 -16.03 -16.83
N THR A 231 3.58 -16.80 -15.74
CA THR A 231 2.32 -17.17 -15.06
C THR A 231 2.11 -16.40 -13.75
N ALA A 232 3.18 -16.00 -13.08
CA ALA A 232 3.13 -15.45 -11.72
C ALA A 232 2.38 -14.11 -11.64
N GLY A 233 2.57 -13.22 -12.63
CA GLY A 233 1.91 -11.92 -12.68
C GLY A 233 0.41 -11.97 -12.92
N ILE A 234 -0.16 -13.10 -13.38
CA ILE A 234 -1.59 -13.22 -13.74
C ILE A 234 -2.49 -12.99 -12.53
N ALA A 235 -2.22 -13.64 -11.40
CA ALA A 235 -3.06 -13.53 -10.22
C ALA A 235 -3.07 -12.09 -9.67
N HIS A 236 -1.90 -11.47 -9.61
CA HIS A 236 -1.71 -10.10 -9.17
C HIS A 236 -2.41 -9.10 -10.11
N ALA A 237 -2.26 -9.30 -11.43
CA ALA A 237 -2.96 -8.48 -12.42
C ALA A 237 -4.48 -8.56 -12.27
N ALA A 238 -5.04 -9.76 -12.06
CA ALA A 238 -6.48 -9.96 -11.91
C ALA A 238 -7.03 -9.25 -10.67
N ILE A 239 -6.34 -9.37 -9.52
CA ILE A 239 -6.81 -8.76 -8.27
C ILE A 239 -6.60 -7.25 -8.29
N THR A 240 -5.44 -6.77 -8.77
CA THR A 240 -5.17 -5.35 -8.94
C THR A 240 -6.20 -4.69 -9.88
N ALA A 241 -6.52 -5.34 -11.00
CA ALA A 241 -7.55 -4.85 -11.92
C ALA A 241 -8.94 -4.80 -11.28
N THR A 242 -9.27 -5.79 -10.43
CA THR A 242 -10.51 -5.79 -9.64
C THR A 242 -10.58 -4.60 -8.69
N ILE A 243 -9.47 -4.24 -8.03
CA ILE A 243 -9.42 -3.08 -7.12
C ILE A 243 -9.61 -1.76 -7.87
N LEU A 244 -9.11 -1.68 -9.11
CA LEU A 244 -9.15 -0.47 -9.93
C LEU A 244 -10.38 -0.38 -10.85
N ASP A 245 -11.22 -1.42 -10.87
CA ASP A 245 -12.33 -1.58 -11.82
C ASP A 245 -11.86 -1.44 -13.29
N LEU A 246 -10.72 -2.04 -13.62
CA LEU A 246 -10.14 -2.03 -14.97
C LEU A 246 -10.29 -3.40 -15.67
N PRO A 247 -10.40 -3.42 -17.01
CA PRO A 247 -10.20 -4.62 -17.80
C PRO A 247 -8.85 -5.30 -17.51
N MET A 248 -8.81 -6.62 -17.69
CA MET A 248 -7.61 -7.42 -17.48
C MET A 248 -7.41 -8.46 -18.58
N GLY A 249 -6.15 -8.65 -18.98
CA GLY A 249 -5.68 -9.77 -19.79
C GLY A 249 -4.29 -10.23 -19.34
N TYR A 250 -3.67 -11.10 -20.12
CA TYR A 250 -2.30 -11.56 -19.85
C TYR A 250 -1.55 -11.93 -21.12
N VAL A 251 -0.22 -12.01 -21.00
CA VAL A 251 0.67 -12.38 -22.11
C VAL A 251 1.39 -13.68 -21.79
N ARG A 252 1.26 -14.65 -22.69
CA ARG A 252 1.88 -15.97 -22.58
C ARG A 252 3.36 -15.94 -22.93
N SER A 253 4.12 -16.87 -22.34
CA SER A 253 5.44 -17.25 -22.82
C SER A 253 5.31 -18.08 -24.10
N GLY A 254 5.80 -17.55 -25.23
CA GLY A 254 5.76 -18.24 -26.54
C GLY A 254 4.42 -18.23 -27.30
N ALA A 255 4.45 -18.57 -28.60
CA ALA A 255 3.28 -18.68 -29.47
C ALA A 255 2.59 -20.07 -29.35
N LYS A 256 1.32 -20.21 -29.78
CA LYS A 256 0.67 -21.55 -29.92
C LYS A 256 1.28 -22.26 -31.14
N ASP A 257 1.51 -23.57 -31.04
CA ASP A 257 1.91 -24.39 -32.19
C ASP A 257 0.80 -24.44 -33.27
N HIS A 258 -0.48 -24.39 -32.87
CA HIS A 258 -1.63 -24.42 -33.79
C HIS A 258 -2.70 -23.38 -33.40
N GLY A 259 -2.83 -22.31 -34.20
CA GLY A 259 -3.79 -21.21 -34.04
C GLY A 259 -3.21 -19.86 -34.52
N ARG A 260 -4.01 -18.78 -34.59
CA ARG A 260 -3.46 -17.41 -34.74
C ARG A 260 -2.41 -17.23 -33.65
N GLY A 261 -1.16 -16.96 -34.01
CA GLY A 261 0.03 -16.92 -33.14
C GLY A 261 0.02 -15.82 -32.07
N ASN A 262 -1.15 -15.47 -31.55
CA ASN A 262 -1.35 -14.42 -30.57
C ASN A 262 -0.86 -14.89 -29.19
N ARG A 263 0.04 -14.11 -28.59
CA ARG A 263 0.52 -14.32 -27.22
C ARG A 263 -0.41 -13.70 -26.18
N ILE A 264 -1.31 -12.83 -26.61
CA ILE A 264 -2.22 -12.04 -25.77
C ILE A 264 -3.52 -12.80 -25.58
N GLU A 265 -3.90 -12.98 -24.32
CA GLU A 265 -5.17 -13.58 -23.90
C GLU A 265 -5.98 -12.50 -23.17
N GLY A 266 -7.21 -12.28 -23.63
CA GLY A 266 -8.02 -11.08 -23.30
C GLY A 266 -8.27 -10.20 -24.52
N ARG A 267 -9.11 -9.16 -24.37
CA ARG A 267 -9.35 -8.16 -25.43
C ARG A 267 -8.34 -7.03 -25.28
N LEU A 268 -7.68 -6.69 -26.38
CA LEU A 268 -6.78 -5.55 -26.48
C LEU A 268 -7.12 -4.75 -27.74
N GLU A 269 -7.36 -3.47 -27.57
CA GLU A 269 -7.61 -2.55 -28.68
C GLU A 269 -6.33 -1.82 -29.09
N LYS A 270 -6.22 -1.45 -30.37
CA LYS A 270 -5.08 -0.66 -30.85
C LYS A 270 -5.11 0.72 -30.20
N GLY A 271 -3.96 1.17 -29.71
CA GLY A 271 -3.80 2.42 -28.97
C GLY A 271 -4.22 2.33 -27.49
N GLN A 272 -4.73 1.18 -27.03
CA GLN A 272 -5.15 1.05 -25.65
C GLN A 272 -3.95 1.16 -24.70
N LYS A 273 -4.12 1.92 -23.61
CA LYS A 273 -3.08 2.21 -22.63
C LYS A 273 -2.95 1.09 -21.61
N VAL A 274 -1.82 0.41 -21.64
CA VAL A 274 -1.56 -0.81 -20.87
C VAL A 274 -0.55 -0.55 -19.75
N VAL A 275 -0.84 -1.07 -18.56
CA VAL A 275 0.19 -1.31 -17.53
C VAL A 275 0.42 -2.80 -17.38
N VAL A 276 1.69 -3.20 -17.41
CA VAL A 276 2.08 -4.60 -17.17
C VAL A 276 2.26 -4.84 -15.68
N ILE A 277 1.69 -5.94 -15.17
CA ILE A 277 1.84 -6.37 -13.78
C ILE A 277 2.76 -7.59 -13.70
N GLU A 278 3.80 -7.47 -12.88
CA GLU A 278 4.87 -8.46 -12.73
C GLU A 278 5.11 -8.84 -11.26
N ASP A 279 5.55 -10.07 -10.98
CA ASP A 279 5.89 -10.47 -9.62
C ASP A 279 7.32 -10.07 -9.23
N LEU A 280 8.31 -10.32 -10.09
CA LEU A 280 9.72 -10.13 -9.80
C LEU A 280 10.51 -9.60 -11.00
N ILE A 281 11.18 -8.47 -10.82
CA ILE A 281 12.17 -7.97 -11.78
C ILE A 281 13.57 -8.39 -11.36
N SER A 282 14.16 -9.31 -12.12
CA SER A 282 15.58 -9.68 -12.00
C SER A 282 16.41 -8.98 -13.09
N THR A 283 16.54 -9.59 -14.26
CA THR A 283 17.23 -9.03 -15.43
C THR A 283 16.27 -8.39 -16.45
N ALA A 284 14.99 -8.24 -16.07
CA ALA A 284 13.89 -7.68 -16.87
C ALA A 284 13.57 -8.39 -18.21
N GLY A 285 14.21 -9.52 -18.54
CA GLY A 285 14.04 -10.19 -19.84
C GLY A 285 12.59 -10.55 -20.16
N SER A 286 11.95 -11.35 -19.30
CA SER A 286 10.55 -11.78 -19.50
C SER A 286 9.58 -10.61 -19.59
N CYS A 287 9.78 -9.59 -18.74
CA CYS A 287 8.96 -8.39 -18.72
C CYS A 287 9.05 -7.61 -20.04
N ILE A 288 10.25 -7.45 -20.59
CA ILE A 288 10.45 -6.75 -21.87
C ILE A 288 9.81 -7.52 -23.02
N GLU A 289 9.93 -8.85 -23.06
CA GLU A 289 9.26 -9.66 -24.09
C GLU A 289 7.72 -9.51 -24.05
N VAL A 290 7.14 -9.29 -22.87
CA VAL A 290 5.72 -9.00 -22.70
C VAL A 290 5.38 -7.61 -23.23
N VAL A 291 6.17 -6.60 -22.87
CA VAL A 291 5.99 -5.23 -23.36
C VAL A 291 6.08 -5.16 -24.88
N GLU A 292 7.05 -5.83 -25.48
CA GLU A 292 7.24 -5.90 -26.93
C GLU A 292 6.03 -6.57 -27.61
N ALA A 293 5.56 -7.70 -27.10
CA ALA A 293 4.39 -8.39 -27.65
C ALA A 293 3.12 -7.50 -27.61
N LEU A 294 2.95 -6.70 -26.56
CA LEU A 294 1.84 -5.75 -26.43
C LEU A 294 1.97 -4.59 -27.43
N ARG A 295 3.18 -4.02 -27.57
CA ARG A 295 3.47 -2.95 -28.54
C ARG A 295 3.29 -3.43 -29.98
N GLU A 296 3.73 -4.64 -30.31
CA GLU A 296 3.51 -5.28 -31.62
C GLU A 296 2.02 -5.48 -31.95
N ALA A 297 1.20 -5.77 -30.93
CA ALA A 297 -0.25 -5.84 -31.07
C ALA A 297 -0.92 -4.44 -31.16
N GLY A 298 -0.15 -3.37 -30.99
CA GLY A 298 -0.58 -1.99 -31.14
C GLY A 298 -0.98 -1.29 -29.85
N ALA A 299 -0.66 -1.84 -28.67
CA ALA A 299 -0.90 -1.15 -27.40
C ALA A 299 0.09 -0.01 -27.13
N GLU A 300 -0.36 0.98 -26.37
CA GLU A 300 0.50 1.97 -25.73
C GLU A 300 0.88 1.47 -24.33
N VAL A 301 2.05 0.86 -24.19
CA VAL A 301 2.50 0.37 -22.89
C VAL A 301 3.10 1.52 -22.09
N LEU A 302 2.37 1.96 -21.04
CA LEU A 302 2.73 3.06 -20.16
C LEU A 302 3.92 2.72 -19.25
N GLY A 303 4.00 1.46 -18.81
CA GLY A 303 5.06 0.99 -17.93
C GLY A 303 4.71 -0.32 -17.23
N VAL A 304 5.48 -0.63 -16.20
CA VAL A 304 5.41 -1.86 -15.41
C VAL A 304 5.23 -1.52 -13.94
N ALA A 305 4.33 -2.23 -13.27
CA ALA A 305 4.25 -2.28 -11.82
C ALA A 305 4.64 -3.69 -11.34
N SER A 306 5.57 -3.79 -10.39
CA SER A 306 6.01 -5.10 -9.89
C SER A 306 6.00 -5.20 -8.37
N ILE A 307 5.94 -6.42 -7.83
CA ILE A 307 6.01 -6.63 -6.37
C ILE A 307 7.44 -6.37 -5.89
N PHE A 308 8.42 -7.02 -6.52
CA PHE A 308 9.81 -6.95 -6.06
C PHE A 308 10.77 -6.71 -7.22
N THR A 309 11.91 -6.08 -6.94
CA THR A 309 13.04 -6.01 -7.85
C THR A 309 14.34 -6.31 -7.13
N TYR A 310 15.24 -7.05 -7.79
CA TYR A 310 16.61 -7.15 -7.29
C TYR A 310 17.39 -5.86 -7.49
N GLY A 311 17.00 -4.98 -8.41
CA GLY A 311 17.77 -3.76 -8.70
C GLY A 311 19.13 -4.03 -9.37
N MET A 312 19.24 -5.12 -10.13
CA MET A 312 20.46 -5.45 -10.87
C MET A 312 20.69 -4.46 -12.03
N GLN A 313 21.93 -3.99 -12.22
CA GLN A 313 22.29 -3.04 -13.27
C GLN A 313 21.83 -3.51 -14.66
N LYS A 314 22.03 -4.79 -14.97
CA LYS A 314 21.58 -5.40 -16.24
C LYS A 314 20.07 -5.28 -16.47
N GLY A 315 19.25 -5.35 -15.42
CA GLY A 315 17.80 -5.16 -15.51
C GLY A 315 17.45 -3.69 -15.79
N LEU A 316 18.12 -2.76 -15.08
CA LEU A 316 17.96 -1.32 -15.28
C LEU A 316 18.33 -0.89 -16.70
N ASP A 317 19.47 -1.36 -17.22
CA ASP A 317 19.95 -1.04 -18.56
C ASP A 317 18.98 -1.54 -19.65
N ARG A 318 18.43 -2.74 -19.48
CA ARG A 318 17.48 -3.33 -20.43
C ARG A 318 16.15 -2.59 -20.45
N LEU A 319 15.62 -2.23 -19.27
CA LEU A 319 14.40 -1.42 -19.17
C LEU A 319 14.61 -0.05 -19.84
N ALA A 320 15.74 0.61 -19.57
CA ALA A 320 16.08 1.88 -20.19
C ALA A 320 16.22 1.78 -21.72
N ALA A 321 16.93 0.76 -22.22
CA ALA A 321 17.08 0.52 -23.66
C ALA A 321 15.76 0.23 -24.36
N ALA A 322 14.81 -0.43 -23.67
CA ALA A 322 13.46 -0.69 -24.19
C ALA A 322 12.51 0.51 -24.03
N GLY A 323 12.94 1.62 -23.40
CA GLY A 323 12.07 2.74 -23.09
C GLY A 323 10.89 2.33 -22.20
N VAL A 324 11.17 1.55 -21.15
CA VAL A 324 10.19 1.03 -20.20
C VAL A 324 10.54 1.52 -18.80
N VAL A 325 9.57 2.13 -18.13
CA VAL A 325 9.67 2.46 -16.71
C VAL A 325 9.04 1.34 -15.88
N ASN A 326 9.69 0.97 -14.77
CA ASN A 326 9.18 0.03 -13.78
C ASN A 326 9.15 0.68 -12.40
N TYR A 327 8.03 0.51 -11.70
CA TYR A 327 7.90 0.84 -10.28
C TYR A 327 7.62 -0.44 -9.50
N SER A 328 8.47 -0.73 -8.51
CA SER A 328 8.34 -1.92 -7.66
C SER A 328 7.84 -1.55 -6.27
N LEU A 329 7.07 -2.43 -5.64
CA LEU A 329 6.61 -2.21 -4.27
C LEU A 329 7.73 -2.29 -3.25
N SER A 330 8.73 -3.13 -3.49
CA SER A 330 9.93 -3.24 -2.67
C SER A 330 11.12 -3.70 -3.52
N ASN A 331 12.31 -3.66 -2.91
CA ASN A 331 13.57 -3.96 -3.59
C ASN A 331 14.57 -4.63 -2.65
N LEU A 332 15.66 -5.17 -3.23
CA LEU A 332 16.69 -5.90 -2.48
C LEU A 332 17.39 -5.06 -1.40
N ASP A 333 17.62 -3.77 -1.65
CA ASP A 333 18.32 -2.91 -0.72
C ASP A 333 17.49 -2.72 0.54
N VAL A 334 16.22 -2.34 0.37
CA VAL A 334 15.26 -2.19 1.47
C VAL A 334 15.06 -3.52 2.20
N LEU A 335 14.96 -4.63 1.47
CA LEU A 335 14.83 -5.96 2.07
C LEU A 335 16.06 -6.35 2.89
N ALA A 336 17.27 -6.01 2.45
CA ALA A 336 18.50 -6.26 3.21
C ALA A 336 18.55 -5.44 4.50
N GLU A 337 18.09 -4.18 4.47
CA GLU A 337 17.95 -3.35 5.66
C GLU A 337 16.96 -3.95 6.66
N VAL A 338 15.72 -4.23 6.21
CA VAL A 338 14.67 -4.82 7.07
C VAL A 338 15.11 -6.17 7.62
N ALA A 339 15.75 -7.02 6.81
CA ALA A 339 16.23 -8.32 7.27
C ALA A 339 17.28 -8.20 8.38
N ALA A 340 18.16 -7.20 8.32
CA ALA A 340 19.12 -6.94 9.39
C ALA A 340 18.45 -6.34 10.64
N GLU A 341 17.50 -5.42 10.46
CA GLU A 341 16.72 -4.80 11.55
C GLU A 341 15.89 -5.84 12.32
N GLU A 342 15.29 -6.80 11.62
CA GLU A 342 14.44 -7.86 12.18
C GLU A 342 15.21 -9.14 12.56
N GLY A 343 16.54 -9.16 12.34
CA GLY A 343 17.41 -10.27 12.76
C GLY A 343 17.40 -11.53 11.88
N TYR A 344 16.92 -11.45 10.63
CA TYR A 344 17.00 -12.53 9.64
C TYR A 344 18.43 -12.76 9.11
N ILE A 345 19.25 -11.71 9.09
CA ILE A 345 20.67 -11.74 8.75
C ILE A 345 21.46 -10.87 9.73
N ARG A 346 22.79 -11.01 9.76
CA ARG A 346 23.62 -10.07 10.53
C ARG A 346 23.75 -8.73 9.79
N PRO A 347 23.89 -7.60 10.49
CA PRO A 347 24.05 -6.29 9.86
C PRO A 347 25.19 -6.20 8.84
N GLU A 348 26.30 -6.91 9.07
CA GLU A 348 27.45 -6.99 8.17
C GLU A 348 27.16 -7.76 6.87
N ASP A 349 26.23 -8.73 6.89
CA ASP A 349 25.90 -9.53 5.71
C ASP A 349 25.18 -8.70 4.64
N LYS A 350 24.64 -7.52 4.99
CA LYS A 350 24.07 -6.57 4.01
C LYS A 350 25.06 -6.26 2.88
N ALA A 351 26.35 -6.10 3.19
CA ALA A 351 27.38 -5.82 2.19
C ALA A 351 27.50 -6.93 1.15
N ARG A 352 27.27 -8.19 1.55
CA ARG A 352 27.28 -9.36 0.65
C ARG A 352 26.09 -9.35 -0.31
N LEU A 353 24.90 -9.02 0.18
CA LEU A 353 23.69 -8.90 -0.64
C LEU A 353 23.84 -7.78 -1.69
N ILE A 354 24.36 -6.63 -1.29
CA ILE A 354 24.60 -5.50 -2.21
C ILE A 354 25.71 -5.84 -3.22
N ALA A 355 26.77 -6.54 -2.81
CA ALA A 355 27.80 -7.01 -3.73
C ALA A 355 27.24 -7.99 -4.78
N PHE A 356 26.44 -8.98 -4.34
CA PHE A 356 25.74 -9.90 -5.23
C PHE A 356 24.83 -9.17 -6.23
N ARG A 357 24.05 -8.20 -5.75
CA ARG A 357 23.18 -7.38 -6.61
C ARG A 357 23.96 -6.70 -7.75
N ASN A 358 25.09 -6.09 -7.38
CA ASN A 358 25.90 -5.31 -8.30
C ASN A 358 26.57 -6.20 -9.36
N ASN A 359 26.99 -7.41 -8.97
CA ASN A 359 27.58 -8.36 -9.89
C ASN A 359 27.29 -9.82 -9.48
N PRO A 360 26.14 -10.39 -9.90
CA PRO A 360 25.74 -11.74 -9.47
C PRO A 360 26.61 -12.85 -10.07
N SER A 361 27.44 -12.53 -11.08
CA SER A 361 28.38 -13.49 -11.69
C SER A 361 29.74 -13.52 -11.01
N ASP A 362 30.05 -12.57 -10.12
CA ASP A 362 31.29 -12.53 -9.36
C ASP A 362 31.09 -13.09 -7.95
N GLU A 363 31.57 -14.31 -7.71
CA GLU A 363 31.45 -14.99 -6.40
C GLU A 363 32.24 -14.33 -5.26
N SER A 364 33.01 -13.25 -5.51
CA SER A 364 33.70 -12.50 -4.46
C SER A 364 32.75 -11.94 -3.40
N TRP A 365 31.46 -11.77 -3.72
CA TRP A 365 30.41 -11.37 -2.78
C TRP A 365 30.29 -12.32 -1.56
N ILE A 366 30.68 -13.60 -1.69
CA ILE A 366 30.58 -14.60 -0.61
C ILE A 366 31.52 -14.25 0.56
N ASN A 367 32.67 -13.63 0.27
CA ASN A 367 33.72 -13.35 1.24
C ASN A 367 33.77 -11.88 1.69
N LYS A 368 32.74 -11.08 1.32
CA LYS A 368 32.63 -9.66 1.65
C LYS A 368 32.33 -9.39 3.11
#